data_AF-A0A9E2LM83-F1
#
_entry.id   AF-A0A9E2LM83-F1
#
_cell.length_a   1.000
_cell.length_b   1.000
_cell.length_c   1.000
_cell.angle_alpha   90.00
_cell.angle_beta   90.00
_cell.angle_gamma   90.00
#
_symmetry.space_group_name_H-M   'P 1'
#
loop_
_entity.id
_entity.type
_entity.pdbx_description
1 polymer ?
#
loop_
_entity_poly.entity_id
_entity_poly.type
_entity_poly.pdbx_seq_one_letter_code
_entity_poly.pdbx_strand_id
1 'polypeptide(L)'
;MKKHSRLFKIIKITLITLVSIFVLLFAGLAIYSSGSYQALPEMDDAIATLDLSQVTLSEDRSSITYEVANPLMNIVFIPGGLVSPDSYKYLAAGLAKEGYNVTIIKVMFNLAILTPNSANKFIDSNLDNVVIGHSLGGVVASMVASKNDDVSKVVMLGSYPIQDISNKLSLIITAEHDIAMDQDKFDDSLKYVNNENIIFNIDGGNHAQFGWYGPQKGDGDAEISTLEEQNIVISKILEFLLS
;
A
#
# COMPACT_ATOMS: atom_id res chain seq x y z
N MET A 1 -26.87 47.45 16.79
CA MET A 1 -27.33 46.56 15.69
C MET A 1 -26.36 46.41 14.50
N LYS A 2 -25.60 47.44 14.06
CA LYS A 2 -24.73 47.35 12.85
C LYS A 2 -23.45 46.48 12.96
N LYS A 3 -22.94 46.19 14.17
CA LYS A 3 -21.70 45.41 14.38
C LYS A 3 -21.92 43.89 14.18
N HIS A 4 -23.06 43.37 14.64
CA HIS A 4 -23.44 41.97 14.46
C HIS A 4 -23.68 41.60 12.98
N SER A 5 -24.24 42.50 12.16
CA SER A 5 -24.47 42.23 10.73
C SER A 5 -23.18 42.20 9.90
N ARG A 6 -22.16 43.00 10.26
CA ARG A 6 -20.83 42.95 9.63
C ARG A 6 -20.09 41.66 9.98
N LEU A 7 -20.12 41.25 11.25
CA LEU A 7 -19.50 40.00 11.69
C LEU A 7 -20.15 38.78 10.99
N PHE A 8 -21.48 38.73 10.91
CA PHE A 8 -22.20 37.67 10.21
C PHE A 8 -21.89 37.62 8.71
N LYS A 9 -21.73 38.79 8.06
CA LYS A 9 -21.32 38.89 6.66
C LYS A 9 -19.89 38.38 6.43
N ILE A 10 -18.96 38.71 7.33
CA ILE A 10 -17.58 38.22 7.27
C ILE A 10 -17.55 36.71 7.43
N ILE A 11 -18.21 36.16 8.47
CA ILE A 11 -18.30 34.71 8.69
C ILE A 11 -18.88 34.00 7.46
N LYS A 12 -19.95 34.53 6.88
CA LYS A 12 -20.56 33.97 5.66
C LYS A 12 -19.59 33.97 4.48
N ILE A 13 -18.87 35.07 4.24
CA ILE A 13 -17.89 35.15 3.15
C ILE A 13 -16.74 34.17 3.41
N THR A 14 -16.17 34.15 4.61
CA THR A 14 -15.11 33.21 4.99
C THR A 14 -15.55 31.77 4.79
N LEU A 15 -16.76 31.40 5.21
CA LEU A 15 -17.29 30.06 5.03
C LEU A 15 -17.46 29.71 3.54
N ILE A 16 -18.02 30.62 2.73
CA ILE A 16 -18.16 30.40 1.29
C ILE A 16 -16.79 30.23 0.63
N THR A 17 -15.80 31.03 1.01
CA THR A 17 -14.43 30.94 0.50
C THR A 17 -13.80 29.59 0.87
N LEU A 18 -13.90 29.16 2.13
CA LEU A 18 -13.36 27.87 2.58
C LEU A 18 -14.04 26.69 1.86
N VAL A 19 -15.36 26.71 1.71
CA VAL A 19 -16.10 25.69 0.97
C VAL A 19 -15.68 25.68 -0.50
N SER A 20 -15.50 26.85 -1.12
CA SER A 20 -15.05 26.94 -2.51
C SER A 20 -13.65 26.37 -2.71
N ILE A 21 -12.72 26.67 -1.79
CA ILE A 21 -11.36 26.09 -1.81
C ILE A 21 -11.42 24.57 -1.65
N PHE A 22 -12.23 24.08 -0.71
CA PHE A 22 -12.40 22.64 -0.51
C PHE A 22 -12.96 21.94 -1.74
N VAL A 23 -14.00 22.51 -2.38
CA VAL A 23 -14.58 21.96 -3.62
C VAL A 23 -13.56 21.95 -4.76
N LEU A 24 -12.76 23.00 -4.90
CA LEU A 24 -11.70 23.06 -5.91
C LEU A 24 -10.60 22.02 -5.66
N LEU A 25 -10.17 21.86 -4.40
CA LEU A 25 -9.19 20.83 -4.02
C LEU A 25 -9.73 19.42 -4.29
N PHE A 26 -10.98 19.17 -3.88
CA PHE A 26 -11.64 17.89 -4.08
C PHE A 26 -11.80 17.57 -5.57
N ALA A 27 -12.25 18.54 -6.38
CA ALA A 27 -12.35 18.38 -7.83
C ALA A 27 -10.97 18.15 -8.47
N GLY A 28 -9.94 18.86 -8.00
CA GLY A 28 -8.56 18.65 -8.45
C GLY A 28 -8.04 17.24 -8.16
N LEU A 29 -8.27 16.72 -6.94
CA LEU A 29 -7.91 15.35 -6.57
C LEU A 29 -8.72 14.30 -7.33
N ALA A 30 -10.02 14.55 -7.58
CA ALA A 30 -10.86 13.67 -8.37
C ALA A 30 -10.37 13.58 -9.83
N ILE A 31 -10.02 14.71 -10.44
CA ILE A 31 -9.44 14.74 -11.79
C ILE A 31 -8.08 14.03 -11.81
N TYR A 32 -7.22 14.32 -10.83
CA TYR A 32 -5.90 13.72 -10.73
C TYR A 32 -5.98 12.18 -10.59
N SER A 33 -6.85 11.69 -9.71
CA SER A 33 -7.06 10.25 -9.49
C SER A 33 -7.83 9.54 -10.60
N SER A 34 -8.53 10.27 -11.49
CA SER A 34 -9.17 9.65 -12.65
C SER A 34 -8.18 8.96 -13.60
N GLY A 35 -6.90 9.36 -13.55
CA GLY A 35 -5.80 8.72 -14.27
C GLY A 35 -5.10 7.61 -13.49
N SER A 36 -5.74 7.04 -12.45
CA SER A 36 -5.13 5.94 -11.68
C SER A 36 -4.87 4.74 -12.57
N TYR A 37 -3.70 4.12 -12.38
CA TYR A 37 -3.36 2.84 -13.00
C TYR A 37 -4.35 1.77 -12.57
N GLN A 38 -4.81 0.97 -13.52
CA GLN A 38 -5.81 -0.07 -13.30
C GLN A 38 -5.15 -1.44 -13.44
N ALA A 39 -5.71 -2.42 -12.73
CA ALA A 39 -5.28 -3.80 -12.86
C ALA A 39 -5.43 -4.27 -14.32
N LEU A 40 -4.43 -5.03 -14.79
CA LEU A 40 -4.47 -5.64 -16.10
C LEU A 40 -5.27 -6.96 -16.07
N PRO A 41 -6.09 -7.28 -17.10
CA PRO A 41 -6.89 -8.51 -17.13
C PRO A 41 -6.08 -9.81 -16.97
N GLU A 42 -4.83 -9.82 -17.43
CA GLU A 42 -3.92 -10.97 -17.34
C GLU A 42 -3.65 -11.40 -15.88
N MET A 43 -3.85 -10.49 -14.92
CA MET A 43 -3.77 -10.81 -13.49
C MET A 43 -4.89 -11.77 -13.07
N ASP A 44 -6.11 -11.57 -13.56
CA ASP A 44 -7.26 -12.42 -13.23
C ASP A 44 -7.06 -13.83 -13.79
N ASP A 45 -6.50 -13.94 -15.01
CA ASP A 45 -6.08 -15.22 -15.60
C ASP A 45 -5.03 -15.93 -14.73
N ALA A 46 -4.05 -15.18 -14.21
CA ALA A 46 -3.04 -15.73 -13.31
C ALA A 46 -3.63 -16.18 -11.96
N ILE A 47 -4.54 -15.40 -11.37
CA ILE A 47 -5.24 -15.77 -10.13
C ILE A 47 -6.05 -17.06 -10.33
N ALA A 48 -6.69 -17.24 -11.48
CA ALA A 48 -7.49 -18.43 -11.79
C ALA A 48 -6.66 -19.74 -11.81
N THR A 49 -5.34 -19.66 -11.89
CA THR A 49 -4.44 -20.82 -11.79
C THR A 49 -4.09 -21.22 -10.36
N LEU A 50 -4.37 -20.38 -9.37
CA LEU A 50 -4.10 -20.65 -7.96
C LEU A 50 -5.21 -21.53 -7.36
N ASP A 51 -4.82 -22.51 -6.53
CA ASP A 51 -5.77 -23.22 -5.69
C ASP A 51 -6.16 -22.35 -4.49
N LEU A 52 -7.33 -21.74 -4.59
CA LEU A 52 -7.94 -20.89 -3.55
C LEU A 52 -9.14 -21.57 -2.88
N SER A 53 -9.24 -22.91 -2.94
CA SER A 53 -10.38 -23.66 -2.40
C SER A 53 -10.61 -23.47 -0.89
N GLN A 54 -9.57 -23.09 -0.15
CA GLN A 54 -9.61 -22.81 1.29
C GLN A 54 -9.64 -21.31 1.62
N VAL A 55 -9.77 -20.44 0.61
CA VAL A 55 -9.73 -18.99 0.77
C VAL A 55 -11.11 -18.41 0.50
N THR A 56 -11.62 -17.60 1.41
CA THR A 56 -12.86 -16.85 1.25
C THR A 56 -12.55 -15.42 0.82
N LEU A 57 -12.99 -15.05 -0.38
CA LEU A 57 -12.89 -13.68 -0.89
C LEU A 57 -14.14 -12.87 -0.52
N SER A 58 -13.93 -11.70 0.07
CA SER A 58 -14.98 -10.70 0.27
C SER A 58 -14.50 -9.31 -0.14
N GLU A 59 -15.42 -8.47 -0.60
CA GLU A 59 -15.09 -7.13 -1.09
C GLU A 59 -16.17 -6.13 -0.69
N ASP A 60 -15.74 -4.99 -0.13
CA ASP A 60 -16.62 -3.88 0.17
C ASP A 60 -16.02 -2.53 -0.31
N ARG A 61 -16.59 -1.43 0.17
CA ARG A 61 -16.14 -0.07 -0.20
C ARG A 61 -14.77 0.30 0.40
N SER A 62 -14.34 -0.40 1.43
CA SER A 62 -13.16 -0.14 2.23
C SER A 62 -12.04 -1.16 2.03
N SER A 63 -12.32 -2.36 1.53
CA SER A 63 -11.29 -3.37 1.30
C SER A 63 -11.64 -4.45 0.26
N ILE A 64 -10.60 -5.20 -0.11
CA ILE A 64 -10.66 -6.52 -0.75
C ILE A 64 -9.97 -7.47 0.23
N THR A 65 -10.68 -8.48 0.73
CA THR A 65 -10.22 -9.32 1.84
C THR A 65 -10.24 -10.79 1.44
N TYR A 66 -9.12 -11.46 1.68
CA TYR A 66 -8.92 -12.90 1.52
C TYR A 66 -8.73 -13.50 2.90
N GLU A 67 -9.67 -14.35 3.34
CA GLU A 67 -9.66 -14.96 4.67
C GLU A 67 -9.48 -16.47 4.59
N VAL A 68 -8.75 -17.03 5.55
CA VAL A 68 -8.58 -18.47 5.75
C VAL A 68 -9.09 -18.89 7.12
N ALA A 69 -9.42 -20.18 7.30
CA ALA A 69 -10.05 -20.66 8.53
C ALA A 69 -9.14 -20.58 9.78
N ASN A 70 -7.83 -20.78 9.61
CA ASN A 70 -6.83 -20.75 10.69
C ASN A 70 -5.63 -19.93 10.24
N PRO A 71 -5.72 -18.58 10.28
CA PRO A 71 -4.68 -17.72 9.74
C PRO A 71 -3.41 -17.76 10.58
N LEU A 72 -2.25 -17.83 9.91
CA LEU A 72 -0.93 -17.74 10.55
C LEU A 72 -0.67 -16.33 11.08
N MET A 73 -1.01 -15.31 10.28
CA MET A 73 -0.93 -13.90 10.64
C MET A 73 -2.02 -13.13 9.88
N ASN A 74 -2.25 -11.89 10.31
CA ASN A 74 -3.08 -10.93 9.59
C ASN A 74 -2.20 -9.94 8.81
N ILE A 75 -2.46 -9.81 7.51
CA ILE A 75 -1.73 -8.94 6.59
C ILE A 75 -2.64 -7.80 6.14
N VAL A 76 -2.22 -6.56 6.38
CA VAL A 76 -2.87 -5.36 5.84
C VAL A 76 -2.00 -4.78 4.74
N PHE A 77 -2.49 -4.82 3.51
CA PHE A 77 -1.80 -4.32 2.33
C PHE A 77 -2.28 -2.89 1.97
N ILE A 78 -1.32 -1.99 1.80
CA ILE A 78 -1.53 -0.58 1.47
C ILE A 78 -1.08 -0.31 0.03
N PRO A 79 -2.03 -0.07 -0.89
CA PRO A 79 -1.72 0.24 -2.30
C PRO A 79 -0.81 1.44 -2.49
N GLY A 80 -0.03 1.40 -3.57
CA GLY A 80 0.71 2.54 -4.10
C GLY A 80 -0.19 3.69 -4.54
N GLY A 81 0.37 4.90 -4.53
CA GLY A 81 -0.34 6.11 -4.90
C GLY A 81 -0.80 6.08 -6.35
N LEU A 82 -2.06 6.42 -6.61
CA LEU A 82 -2.69 6.36 -7.95
C LEU A 82 -2.74 4.96 -8.57
N VAL A 83 -2.63 3.90 -7.78
CA VAL A 83 -2.81 2.53 -8.28
C VAL A 83 -4.11 1.96 -7.72
N SER A 84 -4.92 1.36 -8.59
CA SER A 84 -6.15 0.69 -8.15
C SER A 84 -5.82 -0.46 -7.19
N PRO A 85 -6.53 -0.60 -6.06
CA PRO A 85 -6.37 -1.71 -5.11
C PRO A 85 -6.48 -3.09 -5.77
N ASP A 86 -7.27 -3.23 -6.84
CA ASP A 86 -7.37 -4.47 -7.61
C ASP A 86 -6.02 -4.96 -8.13
N SER A 87 -5.08 -4.06 -8.42
CA SER A 87 -3.76 -4.39 -9.01
C SER A 87 -2.86 -5.21 -8.08
N TYR A 88 -3.28 -5.47 -6.85
CA TYR A 88 -2.54 -6.25 -5.86
C TYR A 88 -3.23 -7.58 -5.51
N LYS A 89 -4.31 -7.94 -6.23
CA LYS A 89 -5.08 -9.17 -5.97
C LYS A 89 -4.25 -10.43 -6.14
N TYR A 90 -3.32 -10.48 -7.10
CA TYR A 90 -2.45 -11.65 -7.28
C TYR A 90 -1.54 -11.89 -6.07
N LEU A 91 -0.85 -10.83 -5.61
CA LEU A 91 -0.04 -10.87 -4.39
C LEU A 91 -0.86 -11.33 -3.18
N ALA A 92 -2.04 -10.74 -2.99
CA ALA A 92 -2.90 -11.08 -1.86
C ALA A 92 -3.42 -12.52 -1.92
N ALA A 93 -3.83 -12.99 -3.10
CA ALA A 93 -4.26 -14.37 -3.31
C ALA A 93 -3.11 -15.36 -3.09
N GLY A 94 -1.90 -15.04 -3.55
CA GLY A 94 -0.71 -15.85 -3.35
C GLY A 94 -0.34 -16.01 -1.87
N LEU A 95 -0.38 -14.91 -1.11
CA LEU A 95 -0.15 -14.95 0.34
C LEU A 95 -1.30 -15.68 1.07
N ALA A 96 -2.56 -15.44 0.69
CA ALA A 96 -3.70 -16.11 1.33
C ALA A 96 -3.71 -17.63 1.10
N LYS A 97 -3.31 -18.08 -0.09
CA LYS A 97 -3.11 -19.49 -0.42
C LYS A 97 -2.15 -20.19 0.55
N GLU A 98 -1.17 -19.47 1.09
CA GLU A 98 -0.18 -19.99 2.05
C GLU A 98 -0.61 -19.83 3.52
N GLY A 99 -1.88 -19.49 3.77
CA GLY A 99 -2.48 -19.54 5.11
C GLY A 99 -2.51 -18.22 5.87
N TYR A 100 -2.42 -17.09 5.17
CA TYR A 100 -2.50 -15.75 5.78
C TYR A 100 -3.86 -15.10 5.52
N ASN A 101 -4.38 -14.34 6.49
CA ASN A 101 -5.45 -13.39 6.17
C ASN A 101 -4.82 -12.19 5.47
N VAL A 102 -5.38 -11.74 4.35
CA VAL A 102 -4.85 -10.61 3.58
C VAL A 102 -5.95 -9.62 3.23
N THR A 103 -5.77 -8.36 3.65
CA THR A 103 -6.69 -7.27 3.37
C THR A 103 -6.00 -6.18 2.56
N ILE A 104 -6.41 -5.97 1.31
CA ILE A 104 -6.02 -4.81 0.50
C ILE A 104 -6.96 -3.66 0.85
N ILE A 105 -6.42 -2.56 1.39
CA ILE A 105 -7.25 -1.42 1.77
C ILE A 105 -7.65 -0.59 0.54
N LYS A 106 -8.88 -0.06 0.55
CA LYS A 106 -9.36 0.92 -0.41
C LYS A 106 -9.45 2.29 0.26
N VAL A 107 -8.85 3.28 -0.38
CA VAL A 107 -8.77 4.67 0.12
C VAL A 107 -9.25 5.63 -0.96
N MET A 108 -9.74 6.78 -0.53
CA MET A 108 -10.24 7.79 -1.45
C MET A 108 -9.12 8.25 -2.39
N PHE A 109 -9.44 8.38 -3.68
CA PHE A 109 -8.50 8.83 -4.72
C PHE A 109 -7.27 7.94 -4.93
N ASN A 110 -7.26 6.71 -4.40
CA ASN A 110 -6.09 5.82 -4.40
C ASN A 110 -4.84 6.47 -3.80
N LEU A 111 -5.02 7.29 -2.74
CA LEU A 111 -3.95 8.01 -2.06
C LEU A 111 -4.02 7.76 -0.55
N ALA A 112 -3.38 6.68 -0.10
CA ALA A 112 -3.41 6.26 1.31
C ALA A 112 -2.82 7.31 2.27
N ILE A 113 -1.92 8.15 1.78
CA ILE A 113 -1.29 9.24 2.55
C ILE A 113 -2.31 10.28 3.06
N LEU A 114 -3.48 10.40 2.41
CA LEU A 114 -4.55 11.30 2.85
C LEU A 114 -5.31 10.75 4.06
N THR A 115 -5.31 9.42 4.23
CA THR A 115 -5.99 8.73 5.33
C THR A 115 -5.15 7.57 5.90
N PRO A 116 -3.96 7.82 6.48
CA PRO A 116 -3.08 6.75 6.96
C PRO A 116 -3.75 5.85 8.00
N ASN A 117 -4.64 6.42 8.81
CA ASN A 117 -5.37 5.70 9.86
C ASN A 117 -6.40 4.69 9.32
N SER A 118 -6.73 4.70 8.02
CA SER A 118 -7.70 3.74 7.45
C SER A 118 -7.22 2.29 7.55
N ALA A 119 -5.90 2.06 7.53
CA ALA A 119 -5.33 0.73 7.70
C ALA A 119 -5.57 0.14 9.11
N ASN A 120 -5.62 0.98 10.15
CA ASN A 120 -5.82 0.55 11.54
C ASN A 120 -7.14 -0.18 11.77
N LYS A 121 -8.16 0.05 10.92
CA LYS A 121 -9.44 -0.66 10.98
C LYS A 121 -9.26 -2.18 10.77
N PHE A 122 -8.21 -2.58 10.05
CA PHE A 122 -7.97 -3.95 9.63
C PHE A 122 -6.86 -4.63 10.42
N ILE A 123 -6.33 -3.98 11.45
CA ILE A 123 -5.42 -4.59 12.42
C ILE A 123 -6.24 -5.45 13.37
N ASP A 124 -5.83 -6.69 13.55
CA ASP A 124 -6.49 -7.67 14.41
C ASP A 124 -5.75 -7.77 15.75
N SER A 125 -6.43 -7.50 16.86
CA SER A 125 -5.84 -7.57 18.19
C SER A 125 -5.55 -9.01 18.68
N ASN A 126 -6.01 -10.03 17.96
CA ASN A 126 -5.86 -11.44 18.35
C ASN A 126 -4.85 -12.20 17.49
N LEU A 127 -4.35 -11.57 16.42
CA LEU A 127 -3.37 -12.15 15.52
C LEU A 127 -2.14 -11.26 15.47
N ASP A 128 -1.00 -11.86 15.12
CA ASP A 128 0.18 -11.09 14.79
C ASP A 128 -0.06 -10.32 13.47
N ASN A 129 0.24 -9.02 13.43
CA ASN A 129 -0.06 -8.18 12.27
C ASN A 129 1.19 -7.82 11.47
N VAL A 130 1.06 -7.95 10.16
CA VAL A 130 2.01 -7.51 9.15
C VAL A 130 1.38 -6.36 8.36
N VAL A 131 2.11 -5.26 8.19
CA VAL A 131 1.70 -4.20 7.26
C VAL A 131 2.62 -4.21 6.05
N ILE A 132 2.03 -4.35 4.87
CA ILE A 132 2.74 -4.35 3.59
C ILE A 132 2.32 -3.11 2.82
N GLY A 133 3.25 -2.43 2.16
CA GLY A 133 2.90 -1.32 1.27
C GLY A 133 3.84 -1.17 0.10
N HIS A 134 3.28 -0.77 -1.04
CA HIS A 134 4.01 -0.48 -2.26
C HIS A 134 4.19 1.03 -2.46
N SER A 135 5.39 1.49 -2.80
CA SER A 135 5.68 2.90 -3.14
C SER A 135 5.16 3.85 -2.04
N LEU A 136 4.33 4.84 -2.36
CA LEU A 136 3.67 5.70 -1.36
C LEU A 136 2.91 4.90 -0.27
N GLY A 137 2.38 3.73 -0.60
CA GLY A 137 1.77 2.81 0.36
C GLY A 137 2.76 2.23 1.37
N GLY A 138 4.02 1.99 0.98
CA GLY A 138 5.09 1.56 1.89
C GLY A 138 5.51 2.65 2.86
N VAL A 139 5.55 3.90 2.40
CA VAL A 139 5.70 5.07 3.28
C VAL A 139 4.58 5.10 4.32
N VAL A 140 3.33 4.91 3.90
CA VAL A 140 2.17 4.86 4.81
C VAL A 140 2.24 3.63 5.74
N ALA A 141 2.74 2.49 5.28
CA ALA A 141 2.95 1.31 6.11
C ALA A 141 3.88 1.61 7.30
N SER A 142 4.97 2.35 7.08
CA SER A 142 5.84 2.81 8.16
C SER A 142 5.13 3.76 9.15
N MET A 143 4.22 4.61 8.66
CA MET A 143 3.42 5.49 9.53
C MET A 143 2.42 4.72 10.40
N VAL A 144 1.85 3.65 9.86
CA VAL A 144 0.91 2.78 10.57
C VAL A 144 1.66 1.99 11.63
N ALA A 145 2.75 1.34 11.26
CA ALA A 145 3.55 0.49 12.15
C ALA A 145 4.20 1.28 13.30
N SER A 146 4.74 2.47 13.03
CA SER A 146 5.36 3.32 14.07
C SER A 146 4.40 3.78 15.17
N LYS A 147 3.08 3.68 14.94
CA LYS A 147 2.03 4.10 15.88
C LYS A 147 1.21 2.93 16.43
N ASN A 148 1.56 1.70 16.08
CA ASN A 148 0.77 0.54 16.41
C ASN A 148 1.64 -0.60 16.93
N ASP A 149 1.48 -0.92 18.21
CA ASP A 149 2.25 -1.97 18.87
C ASP A 149 1.79 -3.38 18.45
N ASP A 150 0.56 -3.52 17.96
CA ASP A 150 0.02 -4.79 17.46
C ASP A 150 0.61 -5.20 16.09
N VAL A 151 1.34 -4.31 15.42
CA VAL A 151 2.10 -4.59 14.20
C VAL A 151 3.50 -5.03 14.57
N SER A 152 3.92 -6.23 14.18
CA SER A 152 5.26 -6.77 14.47
C SER A 152 6.21 -6.69 13.27
N LYS A 153 5.66 -6.81 12.05
CA LYS A 153 6.41 -6.92 10.80
C LYS A 153 5.95 -5.88 9.78
N VAL A 154 6.90 -5.30 9.04
CA VAL A 154 6.64 -4.31 7.98
C VAL A 154 7.34 -4.74 6.69
N VAL A 155 6.60 -4.76 5.58
CA VAL A 155 7.17 -5.00 4.25
C VAL A 155 6.97 -3.77 3.37
N MET A 156 8.04 -3.29 2.75
CA MET A 156 8.04 -2.12 1.86
C MET A 156 8.50 -2.55 0.47
N LEU A 157 7.63 -2.41 -0.53
CA LEU A 157 7.90 -2.77 -1.92
C LEU A 157 8.18 -1.48 -2.71
N GLY A 158 9.36 -1.34 -3.32
CA GLY A 158 9.77 -0.12 -4.04
C GLY A 158 9.63 1.14 -3.17
N SER A 159 9.95 1.02 -1.88
CA SER A 159 9.66 2.05 -0.87
C SER A 159 10.61 1.98 0.30
N TYR A 160 10.63 3.05 1.10
CA TYR A 160 11.39 3.19 2.33
C TYR A 160 10.55 3.78 3.46
N PRO A 161 10.94 3.59 4.74
CA PRO A 161 10.23 4.17 5.87
C PRO A 161 10.56 5.66 6.04
N ILE A 162 9.63 6.41 6.61
CA ILE A 162 9.87 7.81 7.03
C ILE A 162 9.56 8.05 8.51
N GLN A 163 9.24 6.98 9.22
CA GLN A 163 9.01 6.95 10.65
C GLN A 163 9.83 5.84 11.26
N ASP A 164 10.24 6.04 12.51
CA ASP A 164 10.98 5.03 13.27
C ASP A 164 10.14 3.77 13.45
N ILE A 165 10.61 2.67 12.85
CA ILE A 165 10.08 1.32 12.98
C ILE A 165 11.17 0.36 13.44
N SER A 166 12.23 0.86 14.09
CA SER A 166 13.37 0.07 14.54
C SER A 166 12.99 -0.98 15.59
N ASN A 167 11.83 -0.85 16.24
CA ASN A 167 11.26 -1.87 17.12
C ASN A 167 10.49 -2.98 16.38
N LYS A 168 10.40 -2.94 15.05
CA LYS A 168 9.69 -3.91 14.19
C LYS A 168 10.68 -4.68 13.33
N LEU A 169 10.35 -5.93 12.97
CA LEU A 169 11.06 -6.60 11.89
C LEU A 169 10.65 -5.98 10.56
N SER A 170 11.61 -5.76 9.65
CA SER A 170 11.32 -5.12 8.38
C SER A 170 12.01 -5.77 7.19
N LEU A 171 11.26 -5.86 6.10
CA LEU A 171 11.74 -6.27 4.78
C LEU A 171 11.53 -5.11 3.81
N ILE A 172 12.58 -4.72 3.10
CA ILE A 172 12.51 -3.77 2.00
C ILE A 172 12.88 -4.52 0.72
N ILE A 173 11.97 -4.52 -0.25
CA ILE A 173 12.21 -5.10 -1.57
C ILE A 173 12.36 -3.97 -2.59
N THR A 174 13.51 -3.91 -3.24
CA THR A 174 13.84 -2.98 -4.33
C THR A 174 13.89 -3.74 -5.65
N ALA A 175 13.93 -3.03 -6.77
CA ALA A 175 14.07 -3.64 -8.08
C ALA A 175 15.13 -2.89 -8.91
N GLU A 176 15.88 -3.62 -9.73
CA GLU A 176 17.02 -3.09 -10.49
C GLU A 176 16.66 -1.93 -11.41
N HIS A 177 15.49 -1.99 -12.05
CA HIS A 177 14.99 -0.95 -12.97
C HIS A 177 13.92 -0.06 -12.31
N ASP A 178 13.86 -0.01 -10.98
CA ASP A 178 13.06 1.01 -10.27
C ASP A 178 13.77 2.37 -10.34
N ILE A 179 13.33 3.20 -11.29
CA ILE A 179 13.83 4.57 -11.46
C ILE A 179 13.00 5.57 -10.64
N ALA A 180 11.86 5.12 -10.10
CA ALA A 180 10.95 5.97 -9.34
C ALA A 180 11.45 6.22 -7.90
N MET A 181 12.31 5.35 -7.37
CA MET A 181 12.85 5.47 -6.02
C MET A 181 14.04 6.46 -5.94
N ASP A 182 13.96 7.37 -4.97
CA ASP A 182 15.03 8.32 -4.64
C ASP A 182 16.07 7.65 -3.74
N GLN A 183 17.25 7.34 -4.31
CA GLN A 183 18.29 6.58 -3.62
C GLN A 183 18.87 7.29 -2.40
N ASP A 184 19.05 8.62 -2.46
CA ASP A 184 19.56 9.40 -1.32
C ASP A 184 18.57 9.33 -0.14
N LYS A 185 17.27 9.43 -0.42
CA LYS A 185 16.24 9.27 0.61
C LYS A 185 16.14 7.85 1.13
N PHE A 186 16.34 6.85 0.28
CA PHE A 186 16.39 5.46 0.70
C PHE A 186 17.55 5.24 1.67
N ASP A 187 18.77 5.66 1.33
CA ASP A 187 19.93 5.51 2.20
C ASP A 187 19.73 6.25 3.54
N ASP A 188 19.21 7.48 3.49
CA ASP A 188 18.88 8.28 4.68
C ASP A 188 17.78 7.65 5.55
N SER A 189 16.89 6.84 4.96
CA SER A 189 15.79 6.20 5.66
C SER A 189 16.23 5.02 6.53
N LEU A 190 17.41 4.43 6.25
CA LEU A 190 17.88 3.24 6.96
C LEU A 190 18.12 3.50 8.45
N LYS A 191 18.22 4.77 8.87
CA LYS A 191 18.21 5.16 10.28
C LYS A 191 16.91 4.84 11.02
N TYR A 192 15.82 4.58 10.30
CA TYR A 192 14.49 4.28 10.85
C TYR A 192 14.20 2.78 11.00
N VAL A 193 15.13 1.93 10.58
CA VAL A 193 15.04 0.47 10.76
C VAL A 193 16.13 -0.01 11.71
N ASN A 194 15.97 -1.21 12.25
CA ASN A 194 17.04 -1.84 13.03
C ASN A 194 18.06 -2.53 12.12
N ASN A 195 19.17 -2.99 12.71
CA ASN A 195 20.23 -3.70 11.99
C ASN A 195 19.85 -5.12 11.53
N GLU A 196 18.67 -5.62 11.92
CA GLU A 196 18.13 -6.93 11.52
C GLU A 196 17.21 -6.81 10.31
N ASN A 197 17.03 -5.60 9.76
CA ASN A 197 16.23 -5.39 8.58
C ASN A 197 16.81 -6.13 7.37
N ILE A 198 15.93 -6.67 6.54
CA ILE A 198 16.30 -7.36 5.30
C ILE A 198 16.08 -6.40 4.15
N ILE A 199 17.08 -6.24 3.28
CA ILE A 199 16.96 -5.53 2.02
C ILE A 199 17.23 -6.54 0.91
N PHE A 200 16.28 -6.68 -0.02
CA PHE A 200 16.40 -7.58 -1.16
C PHE A 200 16.16 -6.82 -2.46
N ASN A 201 17.08 -6.95 -3.41
CA ASN A 201 16.94 -6.38 -4.75
C ASN A 201 16.48 -7.46 -5.73
N ILE A 202 15.45 -7.16 -6.52
CA ILE A 202 15.00 -7.99 -7.63
C ILE A 202 15.76 -7.59 -8.89
N ASP A 203 16.61 -8.50 -9.37
CA ASP A 203 17.33 -8.34 -10.64
C ASP A 203 16.34 -8.41 -11.81
N GLY A 204 16.49 -7.51 -12.78
CA GLY A 204 15.59 -7.39 -13.93
C GLY A 204 14.16 -6.89 -13.63
N GLY A 205 13.79 -6.67 -12.36
CA GLY A 205 12.47 -6.13 -11.99
C GLY A 205 12.36 -4.61 -12.11
N ASN A 206 11.15 -4.05 -11.98
CA ASN A 206 10.93 -2.60 -11.94
C ASN A 206 9.92 -2.17 -10.86
N HIS A 207 9.63 -0.87 -10.74
CA HIS A 207 8.70 -0.38 -9.73
C HIS A 207 7.26 -0.84 -9.99
N ALA A 208 6.83 -0.75 -11.25
CA ALA A 208 5.43 -0.98 -11.60
C ALA A 208 4.97 -2.42 -11.34
N GLN A 209 5.89 -3.38 -11.46
CA GLN A 209 5.61 -4.81 -11.31
C GLN A 209 5.48 -5.28 -9.85
N PHE A 210 5.71 -4.41 -8.85
CA PHE A 210 5.22 -4.65 -7.49
C PHE A 210 3.68 -4.65 -7.40
N GLY A 211 3.01 -4.06 -8.39
CA GLY A 211 1.60 -4.30 -8.69
C GLY A 211 1.42 -4.87 -10.09
N TRP A 212 0.18 -5.17 -10.46
CA TRP A 212 -0.16 -5.74 -11.77
C TRP A 212 -0.99 -4.78 -12.61
N TYR A 213 -0.43 -3.61 -12.91
CA TYR A 213 -1.12 -2.52 -13.60
C TYR A 213 -0.41 -2.00 -14.87
N GLY A 214 0.64 -2.70 -15.30
CA GLY A 214 1.41 -2.38 -16.49
C GLY A 214 2.40 -1.22 -16.29
N PRO A 215 3.06 -0.75 -17.37
CA PRO A 215 4.12 0.24 -17.29
C PRO A 215 3.68 1.55 -16.64
N GLN A 216 4.49 2.05 -15.70
CA GLN A 216 4.28 3.33 -15.03
C GLN A 216 5.09 4.45 -15.71
N LYS A 217 4.47 5.61 -15.90
CA LYS A 217 5.17 6.78 -16.42
C LYS A 217 6.29 7.20 -15.46
N GLY A 218 7.52 7.23 -15.96
CA GLY A 218 8.71 7.66 -15.21
C GLY A 218 9.41 6.53 -14.46
N ASP A 219 8.99 5.29 -14.66
CA ASP A 219 9.69 4.09 -14.20
C ASP A 219 10.58 3.49 -15.31
N GLY A 220 11.44 2.54 -14.96
CA GLY A 220 12.21 1.75 -15.93
C GLY A 220 11.40 0.61 -16.55
N ASP A 221 11.91 0.06 -17.65
CA ASP A 221 11.34 -1.14 -18.27
C ASP A 221 11.94 -2.39 -17.60
N ALA A 222 11.10 -3.30 -17.13
CA ALA A 222 11.54 -4.58 -16.57
C ALA A 222 12.06 -5.53 -17.66
N GLU A 223 13.03 -6.38 -17.28
CA GLU A 223 13.57 -7.46 -18.09
C GLU A 223 12.89 -8.82 -17.81
N ILE A 224 12.22 -8.93 -16.65
CA ILE A 224 11.41 -10.10 -16.27
C ILE A 224 9.92 -9.80 -16.37
N SER A 225 9.11 -10.85 -16.52
CA SER A 225 7.65 -10.70 -16.60
C SER A 225 7.03 -10.28 -15.26
N THR A 226 5.87 -9.63 -15.30
CA THR A 226 5.13 -9.25 -14.09
C THR A 226 4.78 -10.46 -13.21
N LEU A 227 4.41 -11.59 -13.82
CA LEU A 227 4.16 -12.83 -13.09
C LEU A 227 5.42 -13.35 -12.37
N GLU A 228 6.57 -13.28 -13.03
CA GLU A 228 7.85 -13.71 -12.47
C GLU A 228 8.25 -12.83 -11.28
N GLU A 229 8.17 -11.51 -11.43
CA GLU A 229 8.46 -10.58 -10.33
C GLU A 229 7.50 -10.78 -9.15
N GLN A 230 6.19 -10.89 -9.41
CA GLN A 230 5.19 -11.14 -8.37
C GLN A 230 5.46 -12.43 -7.60
N ASN A 231 5.88 -13.50 -8.28
CA ASN A 231 6.27 -14.75 -7.63
C ASN A 231 7.52 -14.60 -6.76
N ILE A 232 8.52 -13.82 -7.22
CA ILE A 232 9.70 -13.49 -6.41
C ILE A 232 9.29 -12.70 -5.16
N VAL A 233 8.44 -11.68 -5.31
CA VAL A 233 7.91 -10.87 -4.20
C VAL A 233 7.18 -11.74 -3.19
N ILE A 234 6.26 -12.60 -3.63
CA ILE A 234 5.53 -13.53 -2.76
C ILE A 234 6.52 -14.43 -2.00
N SER A 235 7.48 -15.05 -2.71
CA SER A 235 8.47 -15.93 -2.09
C SER A 235 9.27 -15.22 -1.01
N LYS A 236 9.74 -14.00 -1.27
CA LYS A 236 10.56 -13.23 -0.33
C LYS A 236 9.77 -12.75 0.88
N ILE A 237 8.50 -12.39 0.69
CA ILE A 237 7.61 -12.09 1.79
C ILE A 237 7.43 -13.34 2.66
N LEU A 238 7.09 -14.50 2.07
CA LEU A 238 6.88 -15.73 2.82
C LEU A 238 8.12 -16.18 3.61
N GLU A 239 9.32 -16.10 3.01
CA GLU A 239 10.59 -16.35 3.70
C GLU A 239 10.75 -15.46 4.95
N PHE A 240 10.48 -14.16 4.82
CA PHE A 240 10.53 -13.19 5.91
C PHE A 240 9.43 -13.38 6.97
N LEU A 241 8.25 -13.86 6.57
CA LEU A 241 7.18 -14.15 7.52
C LEU A 241 7.52 -15.38 8.39
N LEU A 242 8.33 -16.31 7.89
CA LEU A 242 8.74 -17.52 8.62
C LEU A 242 9.98 -17.33 9.52
N SER A 243 10.76 -16.25 9.34
CA SER A 243 11.84 -15.87 10.25
C SER A 243 11.32 -15.24 11.54
#